data_AF-A0A371WTE9-F1
#
_entry.id   AF-A0A371WTE9-F1
#
_cell.length_a   1.000
_cell.length_b   1.000
_cell.length_c   1.000
_cell.angle_alpha   90.00
_cell.angle_beta   90.00
_cell.angle_gamma   90.00
#
_symmetry.space_group_name_H-M   'P 1'
#
loop_
_entity.id
_entity.type
_entity.pdbx_description
1 polymer ?
#
loop_
_entity_poly.entity_id
_entity_poly.type
_entity_poly.pdbx_seq_one_letter_code
_entity_poly.pdbx_strand_id
1 'polypeptide(L)'
;MADTRDMPMPGKVGLYCKTSLIVLFGLLLPFAMALANKSAPAVLVAAALAGAGALAAESSWQEVKASLAAIFSRSIACGVLGFVALGVLSFVWSIDRAQTWRTLSETVPVLIAGLVVLIAARRFAEPRDALWLVIGLCLAAVFIDIEAATNMALHHAVHARDRISDLKPSSDVISMLFWPAAFWLTNRPGATRRDWIAIGVFGLFCFVSVVYAGGGTAKFGFGAGLAAFVLSWFWPRVTLAAIAVVGLFLLVVAPFAGKLGNDIVSTQVQRWFDHANMHASERFLIWEVFGADVAFHPLLGHGFGVSRSIYSAGADSQTVYVSFGGKPTYDFRPHVADVLEWVRTGENGGRDVPHPHNGFLQIWVESGVLGALVVAALFGLVLRRIAKLRQPALPVAAAILATALEICLVGFGIWQAWWIAIVFSAVIWFEIVQPQDAKDEMH
;
A
#
# COMPACT_ATOMS: atom_id res chain seq x y z
N MET A 1 -13.89 -17.79 34.42
CA MET A 1 -15.17 -17.75 33.67
C MET A 1 -15.97 -16.57 34.20
N ALA A 2 -15.76 -15.38 33.62
CA ALA A 2 -16.71 -14.28 33.77
C ALA A 2 -17.80 -14.51 32.71
N ASP A 3 -19.05 -14.45 33.16
CA ASP A 3 -20.24 -14.71 32.36
C ASP A 3 -20.35 -13.70 31.21
N THR A 4 -20.31 -14.16 29.96
CA THR A 4 -20.45 -13.33 28.76
C THR A 4 -21.90 -12.91 28.49
N ARG A 5 -22.84 -13.23 29.41
CA ARG A 5 -24.28 -12.96 29.24
C ARG A 5 -24.76 -11.61 29.78
N ASP A 6 -23.91 -10.87 30.50
CA ASP A 6 -24.29 -9.58 31.13
C ASP A 6 -23.71 -8.35 30.42
N MET A 7 -23.42 -8.43 29.12
CA MET A 7 -23.21 -7.21 28.34
C MET A 7 -24.57 -6.63 27.93
N PRO A 8 -24.89 -5.36 28.29
CA PRO A 8 -26.13 -4.74 27.87
C PRO A 8 -26.23 -4.83 26.34
N MET A 9 -27.36 -5.35 25.85
CA MET A 9 -27.61 -5.48 24.42
C MET A 9 -27.35 -4.12 23.75
N PRO A 10 -26.55 -4.06 22.68
CA PRO A 10 -26.23 -2.80 22.04
C PRO A 10 -27.53 -2.11 21.63
N GLY A 11 -27.63 -0.81 21.94
CA GLY A 11 -28.75 0.00 21.46
C GLY A 11 -28.85 -0.14 19.94
N LYS A 12 -30.06 -0.11 19.37
CA LYS A 12 -30.30 -0.34 17.93
C LYS A 12 -29.33 0.45 17.03
N VAL A 13 -29.01 1.69 17.41
CA VAL A 13 -28.06 2.56 16.70
C VAL A 13 -26.65 1.98 16.66
N GLY A 14 -26.13 1.47 17.78
CA GLY A 14 -24.80 0.85 17.86
C GLY A 14 -24.68 -0.40 17.00
N LEU A 15 -25.73 -1.25 16.98
CA LEU A 15 -25.80 -2.43 16.12
C LEU A 15 -25.76 -2.07 14.62
N TYR A 16 -26.51 -1.04 14.20
CA TYR A 16 -26.47 -0.56 12.82
C TYR A 16 -25.07 -0.01 12.47
N CYS A 17 -24.50 0.83 13.31
CA CYS A 17 -23.16 1.40 13.11
C CYS A 17 -22.08 0.31 13.02
N LYS A 18 -22.12 -0.70 13.90
CA LYS A 18 -21.25 -1.88 13.85
C LYS A 18 -21.39 -2.64 12.53
N THR A 19 -22.63 -2.94 12.13
CA THR A 19 -22.88 -3.69 10.88
C THR A 19 -22.39 -2.90 9.66
N SER A 20 -22.68 -1.60 9.61
CA SER A 20 -22.20 -0.71 8.54
C SER A 20 -20.68 -0.66 8.47
N LEU A 21 -19.98 -0.54 9.60
CA LEU A 21 -18.52 -0.61 9.66
C LEU A 21 -17.99 -1.86 8.95
N ILE A 22 -18.49 -3.04 9.34
CA ILE A 22 -18.02 -4.33 8.81
C ILE A 22 -18.33 -4.48 7.31
N VAL A 23 -19.55 -4.13 6.88
CA VAL A 23 -19.96 -4.26 5.48
C VAL A 23 -19.21 -3.27 4.58
N LEU A 24 -19.06 -2.02 5.02
CA LEU A 24 -18.29 -1.01 4.29
C LEU A 24 -16.83 -1.46 4.12
N PHE A 25 -16.22 -1.90 5.22
CA PHE A 25 -14.81 -2.19 5.29
C PHE A 25 -14.42 -3.55 4.67
N GLY A 26 -15.29 -4.56 4.79
CA GLY A 26 -15.05 -5.90 4.26
C GLY A 26 -15.54 -6.09 2.84
N LEU A 27 -16.81 -5.75 2.58
CA LEU A 27 -17.44 -6.02 1.29
C LEU A 27 -17.25 -4.86 0.31
N LEU A 28 -17.60 -3.65 0.71
CA LEU A 28 -17.61 -2.52 -0.21
C LEU A 28 -16.20 -2.02 -0.55
N LEU A 29 -15.22 -2.08 0.34
CA LEU A 29 -13.87 -1.59 0.04
C LEU A 29 -13.21 -2.29 -1.17
N PRO A 30 -13.10 -3.64 -1.21
CA PRO A 30 -12.54 -4.31 -2.39
C PRO A 30 -13.43 -4.17 -3.63
N PHE A 31 -14.75 -4.27 -3.49
CA PHE A 31 -15.67 -4.19 -4.63
C PHE A 31 -15.74 -2.78 -5.24
N ALA A 32 -15.85 -1.74 -4.41
CA ALA A 32 -15.91 -0.36 -4.86
C ALA A 32 -14.60 0.08 -5.53
N MET A 33 -13.45 -0.49 -5.17
CA MET A 33 -12.20 -0.22 -5.90
C MET A 33 -12.27 -0.73 -7.34
N ALA A 34 -12.88 -1.90 -7.56
CA ALA A 34 -13.09 -2.46 -8.90
C ALA A 34 -14.08 -1.63 -9.73
N LEU A 35 -15.16 -1.14 -9.11
CA LEU A 35 -16.19 -0.35 -9.77
C LEU A 35 -15.80 1.13 -9.98
N ALA A 36 -15.11 1.72 -9.00
CA ALA A 36 -14.75 3.12 -8.96
C ALA A 36 -13.28 3.22 -8.54
N ASN A 37 -12.41 3.35 -9.53
CA ASN A 37 -10.97 3.38 -9.33
C ASN A 37 -10.55 4.41 -8.26
N LYS A 38 -9.68 3.98 -7.33
CA LYS A 38 -9.17 4.77 -6.19
C LYS A 38 -10.23 5.20 -5.16
N SER A 39 -11.37 4.53 -5.07
CA SER A 39 -12.44 4.82 -4.10
C SER A 39 -12.13 4.42 -2.64
N ALA A 40 -11.08 3.64 -2.38
CA ALA A 40 -10.74 3.14 -1.05
C ALA A 40 -10.71 4.21 0.08
N PRO A 41 -10.20 5.45 -0.13
CA PRO A 41 -10.23 6.49 0.90
C PRO A 41 -11.65 6.85 1.33
N ALA A 42 -12.57 7.01 0.36
CA ALA A 42 -13.96 7.36 0.63
C ALA A 42 -14.67 6.25 1.41
N VAL A 43 -14.45 4.98 1.01
CA VAL A 43 -15.03 3.83 1.70
C VAL A 43 -14.45 3.70 3.11
N LEU A 44 -13.14 3.89 3.29
CA LEU A 44 -12.50 3.84 4.61
C LEU A 44 -12.99 4.97 5.52
N VAL A 45 -13.17 6.19 5.00
CA VAL A 45 -13.75 7.31 5.78
C VAL A 45 -15.20 7.02 6.17
N ALA A 46 -16.01 6.48 5.25
CA ALA A 46 -17.38 6.06 5.58
C ALA A 46 -17.40 4.97 6.66
N ALA A 47 -16.51 3.98 6.57
CA ALA A 47 -16.32 2.95 7.59
C ALA A 47 -15.88 3.56 8.93
N ALA A 48 -14.97 4.55 8.91
CA ALA A 48 -14.53 5.26 10.10
C ALA A 48 -15.65 6.05 10.77
N LEU A 49 -16.53 6.71 10.00
CA LEU A 49 -17.70 7.41 10.54
C LEU A 49 -18.68 6.42 11.18
N ALA A 50 -18.94 5.28 10.54
CA ALA A 50 -19.74 4.22 11.13
C ALA A 50 -19.11 3.66 12.41
N GLY A 51 -17.79 3.42 12.40
CA GLY A 51 -17.04 2.98 13.58
C GLY A 51 -17.03 3.99 14.72
N ALA A 52 -16.89 5.29 14.42
CA ALA A 52 -16.99 6.36 15.40
C ALA A 52 -18.40 6.44 16.02
N GLY A 53 -19.44 6.25 15.21
CA GLY A 53 -20.82 6.16 15.69
C GLY A 53 -21.03 4.97 16.65
N ALA A 54 -20.47 3.80 16.31
CA ALA A 54 -20.52 2.62 17.19
C ALA A 54 -19.76 2.86 18.51
N LEU A 55 -18.55 3.44 18.43
CA LEU A 55 -17.77 3.80 19.62
C LEU A 55 -18.51 4.80 20.51
N ALA A 56 -19.12 5.84 19.94
CA ALA A 56 -19.88 6.84 20.69
C ALA A 56 -21.14 6.25 21.35
N ALA A 57 -21.76 5.24 20.75
CA ALA A 57 -22.96 4.59 21.27
C ALA A 57 -22.66 3.54 22.35
N GLU A 58 -21.52 2.86 22.28
CA GLU A 58 -21.25 1.63 23.06
C GLU A 58 -19.95 1.67 23.89
N SER A 59 -19.19 2.77 23.86
CA SER A 59 -17.88 2.86 24.54
C SER A 59 -17.73 4.17 25.31
N SER A 60 -17.14 4.10 26.50
CA SER A 60 -16.72 5.30 27.24
C SER A 60 -15.46 5.91 26.62
N TRP A 61 -15.25 7.22 26.84
CA TRP A 61 -14.01 7.89 26.41
C TRP A 61 -12.75 7.26 27.02
N GLN A 62 -12.85 6.72 28.25
CA GLN A 62 -11.74 6.05 28.91
C GLN A 62 -11.32 4.76 28.18
N GLU A 63 -12.29 3.99 27.68
CA GLU A 63 -12.05 2.77 26.89
C GLU A 63 -11.42 3.08 25.53
N VAL A 64 -11.89 4.14 24.86
CA VAL A 64 -11.30 4.60 23.60
C VAL A 64 -9.85 5.03 23.82
N LYS A 65 -9.57 5.79 24.89
CA LYS A 65 -8.22 6.22 25.25
C LYS A 65 -7.30 5.04 25.59
N ALA A 66 -7.81 4.05 26.33
CA ALA A 66 -7.06 2.83 26.61
C ALA A 66 -6.72 2.06 25.33
N SER A 67 -7.67 1.94 24.41
CA SER A 67 -7.47 1.29 23.11
C SER A 67 -6.40 2.00 22.26
N LEU A 68 -6.43 3.34 22.22
CA LEU A 68 -5.39 4.15 21.56
C LEU A 68 -3.99 3.88 22.13
N ALA A 69 -3.88 3.82 23.46
CA ALA A 69 -2.62 3.53 24.13
C ALA A 69 -2.13 2.09 23.85
N ALA A 70 -3.05 1.13 23.71
CA ALA A 70 -2.73 -0.26 23.42
C ALA A 70 -2.32 -0.52 21.96
N ILE A 71 -2.76 0.31 21.01
CA ILE A 71 -2.39 0.18 19.59
C ILE A 71 -0.92 0.49 19.38
N PHE A 72 -0.44 1.60 19.94
CA PHE A 72 0.93 2.03 19.72
C PHE A 72 1.81 1.73 20.92
N SER A 73 2.77 0.81 20.73
CA SER A 73 3.99 0.89 21.56
C SER A 73 4.60 2.27 21.38
N ARG A 74 5.13 2.86 22.45
CA ARG A 74 5.72 4.21 22.45
C ARG A 74 6.63 4.47 21.23
N SER A 75 7.41 3.48 20.82
CA SER A 75 8.31 3.57 19.66
C SER A 75 7.60 3.69 18.30
N ILE A 76 6.51 2.94 18.07
CA ILE A 76 5.74 3.01 16.81
C ILE A 76 5.00 4.34 16.74
N ALA A 77 4.37 4.78 17.85
CA ALA A 77 3.76 6.12 17.91
C ALA A 77 4.77 7.20 17.58
N CYS A 78 5.95 7.20 18.21
CA CYS A 78 7.00 8.17 17.93
C CYS A 78 7.48 8.12 16.48
N GLY A 79 7.63 6.94 15.88
CA GLY A 79 8.02 6.81 14.47
C GLY A 79 6.96 7.37 13.52
N VAL A 80 5.69 7.03 13.72
CA VAL A 80 4.58 7.50 12.88
C VAL A 80 4.40 9.01 13.04
N LEU A 81 4.38 9.51 14.28
CA LEU A 81 4.29 10.96 14.55
C LEU A 81 5.50 11.71 14.00
N GLY A 82 6.70 11.14 14.11
CA GLY A 82 7.92 11.70 13.54
C GLY A 82 7.86 11.78 12.02
N PHE A 83 7.32 10.75 11.36
CA PHE A 83 7.10 10.75 9.92
C PHE A 83 6.07 11.79 9.48
N VAL A 84 4.92 11.88 10.16
CA VAL A 84 3.90 12.91 9.89
C VAL A 84 4.46 14.30 10.14
N ALA A 85 5.20 14.50 11.24
CA ALA A 85 5.85 15.76 11.55
C ALA A 85 6.87 16.13 10.47
N LEU A 86 7.67 15.18 9.96
CA LEU A 86 8.58 15.41 8.85
C LEU A 86 7.81 15.86 7.60
N GLY A 87 6.70 15.20 7.27
CA GLY A 87 5.83 15.59 6.16
C GLY A 87 5.29 17.03 6.30
N VAL A 88 4.79 17.40 7.47
CA VAL A 88 4.29 18.76 7.76
C VAL A 88 5.42 19.80 7.74
N LEU A 89 6.55 19.51 8.39
CA LEU A 89 7.72 20.41 8.42
C LEU A 89 8.29 20.63 7.02
N SER A 90 8.17 19.63 6.13
CA SER A 90 8.65 19.73 4.75
C SER A 90 8.04 20.88 3.96
N PHE A 91 6.90 21.42 4.40
CA PHE A 91 6.30 22.63 3.84
C PHE A 91 7.27 23.84 3.82
N VAL A 92 8.22 23.89 4.76
CA VAL A 92 9.21 24.97 4.87
C VAL A 92 10.16 24.98 3.66
N TRP A 93 10.64 23.80 3.24
CA TRP A 93 11.61 23.65 2.14
C TRP A 93 11.02 23.07 0.86
N SER A 94 9.71 22.78 0.85
CA SER A 94 9.03 22.19 -0.31
C SER A 94 9.13 23.10 -1.53
N ILE A 95 9.56 22.51 -2.65
CA ILE A 95 9.60 23.19 -3.96
C ILE A 95 8.19 23.52 -4.49
N ASP A 96 7.18 22.76 -4.06
CA ASP A 96 5.78 22.95 -4.41
C ASP A 96 4.90 22.73 -3.17
N ARG A 97 4.73 23.81 -2.43
CA ARG A 97 3.93 23.84 -1.20
C ARG A 97 2.46 23.48 -1.45
N ALA A 98 1.90 23.83 -2.61
CA ALA A 98 0.51 23.52 -2.92
C ALA A 98 0.32 22.01 -3.11
N GLN A 99 1.26 21.37 -3.81
CA GLN A 99 1.27 19.92 -3.96
C GLN A 99 1.54 19.20 -2.64
N THR A 100 2.47 19.69 -1.81
CA THR A 100 2.67 19.13 -0.45
C THR A 100 1.41 19.22 0.40
N TRP A 101 0.73 20.37 0.40
CA TRP A 101 -0.55 20.53 1.10
C TRP A 101 -1.59 19.54 0.59
N ARG A 102 -1.71 19.39 -0.73
CA ARG A 102 -2.64 18.45 -1.35
C ARG A 102 -2.37 17.02 -0.88
N THR A 103 -1.13 16.55 -0.97
CA THR A 103 -0.76 15.20 -0.52
C THR A 103 -1.02 15.02 0.98
N LEU A 104 -0.70 15.99 1.83
CA LEU A 104 -1.02 15.91 3.27
C LEU A 104 -2.53 15.88 3.52
N SER A 105 -3.30 16.72 2.83
CA SER A 105 -4.76 16.80 2.96
C SER A 105 -5.47 15.53 2.47
N GLU A 106 -4.87 14.78 1.54
CA GLU A 106 -5.39 13.50 1.07
C GLU A 106 -4.97 12.33 1.97
N THR A 107 -3.77 12.37 2.54
CA THR A 107 -3.20 11.25 3.32
C THR A 107 -3.58 11.27 4.79
N VAL A 108 -3.52 12.42 5.45
CA VAL A 108 -3.78 12.54 6.91
C VAL A 108 -5.20 12.09 7.27
N PRO A 109 -6.28 12.46 6.55
CA PRO A 109 -7.62 11.95 6.85
C PRO A 109 -7.72 10.43 6.72
N VAL A 110 -7.01 9.81 5.77
CA VAL A 110 -6.98 8.35 5.62
C VAL A 110 -6.27 7.69 6.79
N LEU A 111 -5.16 8.27 7.28
CA LEU A 111 -4.48 7.77 8.48
C LEU A 111 -5.38 7.83 9.72
N ILE A 112 -6.12 8.93 9.89
CA ILE A 112 -7.08 9.10 10.99
C ILE A 112 -8.23 8.10 10.84
N ALA A 113 -8.81 7.98 9.65
CA ALA A 113 -9.89 7.03 9.36
C ALA A 113 -9.46 5.59 9.63
N GLY A 114 -8.27 5.19 9.16
CA GLY A 114 -7.71 3.87 9.43
C GLY A 114 -7.51 3.60 10.92
N LEU A 115 -7.07 4.59 11.71
CA LEU A 115 -6.95 4.46 13.16
C LEU A 115 -8.31 4.29 13.85
N VAL A 116 -9.32 5.07 13.44
CA VAL A 116 -10.69 4.94 13.97
C VAL A 116 -11.27 3.56 13.64
N VAL A 117 -11.11 3.10 12.40
CA VAL A 117 -11.54 1.75 11.97
C VAL A 117 -10.82 0.68 12.77
N LEU A 118 -9.51 0.80 13.01
CA LEU A 118 -8.76 -0.17 13.82
C LEU A 118 -9.29 -0.25 15.26
N ILE A 119 -9.56 0.89 15.91
CA ILE A 119 -10.10 0.93 17.28
C ILE A 119 -11.49 0.29 17.30
N ALA A 120 -12.36 0.70 16.39
CA ALA A 120 -13.72 0.18 16.31
C ALA A 120 -13.73 -1.33 15.98
N ALA A 121 -12.91 -1.77 15.03
CA ALA A 121 -12.81 -3.17 14.64
C ALA A 121 -12.26 -4.06 15.76
N ARG A 122 -11.24 -3.62 16.50
CA ARG A 122 -10.73 -4.38 17.66
C ARG A 122 -11.79 -4.65 18.72
N ARG A 123 -12.77 -3.76 18.84
CA ARG A 123 -13.83 -3.86 19.84
C ARG A 123 -15.06 -4.62 19.33
N PHE A 124 -15.44 -4.36 18.08
CA PHE A 124 -16.72 -4.80 17.55
C PHE A 124 -16.63 -5.92 16.52
N ALA A 125 -15.52 -6.03 15.79
CA ALA A 125 -15.36 -7.04 14.75
C ALA A 125 -14.99 -8.39 15.35
N GLU A 126 -15.60 -9.44 14.80
CA GLU A 126 -15.32 -10.82 15.14
C GLU A 126 -14.61 -11.52 13.97
N PRO A 127 -13.83 -12.59 14.21
CA PRO A 127 -13.18 -13.32 13.12
C PRO A 127 -14.15 -13.73 12.01
N ARG A 128 -15.40 -14.12 12.34
CA ARG A 128 -16.43 -14.49 11.36
C ARG A 128 -16.79 -13.37 10.36
N ASP A 129 -16.55 -12.12 10.73
CA ASP A 129 -16.85 -10.96 9.89
C ASP A 129 -15.94 -10.89 8.66
N ALA A 130 -14.81 -11.60 8.67
CA ALA A 130 -13.94 -11.75 7.50
C ALA A 130 -14.62 -12.48 6.33
N LEU A 131 -15.78 -13.12 6.55
CA LEU A 131 -16.63 -13.58 5.46
C LEU A 131 -17.00 -12.44 4.50
N TRP A 132 -17.28 -11.23 5.03
CA TRP A 132 -17.59 -10.06 4.20
C TRP A 132 -16.40 -9.63 3.34
N LEU A 133 -15.18 -9.76 3.85
CA LEU A 133 -13.96 -9.55 3.07
C LEU A 133 -13.84 -10.56 1.93
N VAL A 134 -14.04 -11.85 2.22
CA VAL A 134 -13.99 -12.91 1.18
C VAL A 134 -15.03 -12.65 0.10
N ILE A 135 -16.28 -12.33 0.48
CA ILE A 135 -17.35 -12.02 -0.48
C ILE A 135 -16.97 -10.78 -1.29
N GLY A 136 -16.48 -9.72 -0.66
CA GLY A 136 -16.05 -8.50 -1.34
C GLY A 136 -14.93 -8.75 -2.37
N LEU A 137 -13.94 -9.58 -2.02
CA LEU A 137 -12.87 -9.98 -2.93
C LEU A 137 -13.38 -10.84 -4.09
N CYS A 138 -14.29 -11.78 -3.84
CA CYS A 138 -14.92 -12.57 -4.89
C CYS A 138 -15.71 -11.68 -5.85
N LEU A 139 -16.50 -10.73 -5.34
CA LEU A 139 -17.26 -9.78 -6.17
C LEU A 139 -16.33 -8.89 -6.99
N ALA A 140 -15.24 -8.39 -6.40
CA ALA A 140 -14.24 -7.60 -7.10
C ALA A 140 -13.56 -8.39 -8.23
N ALA A 141 -13.16 -9.63 -7.94
CA ALA A 141 -12.55 -10.54 -8.91
C ALA A 141 -13.50 -10.86 -10.08
N VAL A 142 -14.75 -11.25 -9.79
CA VAL A 142 -15.79 -11.47 -10.82
C VAL A 142 -16.00 -10.23 -11.67
N PHE A 143 -16.08 -9.05 -11.03
CA PHE A 143 -16.28 -7.78 -11.74
C PHE A 143 -15.10 -7.48 -12.68
N ILE A 144 -13.86 -7.63 -12.21
CA ILE A 144 -12.65 -7.45 -13.03
C ILE A 144 -12.65 -8.41 -14.21
N ASP A 145 -12.98 -9.69 -13.99
CA ASP A 145 -13.01 -10.69 -15.05
C ASP A 145 -14.07 -10.38 -16.11
N ILE A 146 -15.26 -9.93 -15.70
CA ILE A 146 -16.32 -9.50 -16.62
C ILE A 146 -15.87 -8.29 -17.44
N GLU A 147 -15.31 -7.27 -16.80
CA GLU A 147 -14.85 -6.07 -17.51
C GLU A 147 -13.70 -6.39 -18.47
N ALA A 148 -12.77 -7.25 -18.07
CA ALA A 148 -11.71 -7.71 -18.95
C ALA A 148 -12.25 -8.51 -20.15
N ALA A 149 -13.23 -9.39 -19.94
CA ALA A 149 -13.84 -10.20 -20.99
C ALA A 149 -14.74 -9.40 -21.93
N THR A 150 -15.38 -8.35 -21.44
CA THR A 150 -16.33 -7.51 -22.20
C THR A 150 -15.72 -6.22 -22.72
N ASN A 151 -14.43 -6.01 -22.48
CA ASN A 151 -13.69 -4.80 -22.82
C ASN A 151 -14.34 -3.52 -22.23
N MET A 152 -14.50 -3.52 -20.90
CA MET A 152 -15.00 -2.41 -20.08
C MET A 152 -16.50 -2.07 -20.27
N ALA A 153 -17.33 -3.05 -20.68
CA ALA A 153 -18.73 -2.82 -20.99
C ALA A 153 -19.58 -2.28 -19.82
N LEU A 154 -19.29 -2.64 -18.56
CA LEU A 154 -20.07 -2.12 -17.43
C LEU A 154 -19.67 -0.67 -17.14
N HIS A 155 -18.38 -0.33 -17.20
CA HIS A 155 -17.90 1.05 -17.15
C HIS A 155 -18.50 1.90 -18.28
N HIS A 156 -18.60 1.37 -19.51
CA HIS A 156 -19.26 2.06 -20.63
C HIS A 156 -20.74 2.35 -20.33
N ALA A 157 -21.45 1.38 -19.76
CA ALA A 157 -22.87 1.49 -19.45
C ALA A 157 -23.19 2.57 -18.41
N VAL A 158 -22.25 2.86 -17.50
CA VAL A 158 -22.39 3.92 -16.49
C VAL A 158 -21.67 5.21 -16.86
N HIS A 159 -21.16 5.33 -18.09
CA HIS A 159 -20.36 6.46 -18.56
C HIS A 159 -19.15 6.78 -17.65
N ALA A 160 -18.60 5.74 -17.02
CA ALA A 160 -17.35 5.85 -16.28
C ALA A 160 -16.16 5.78 -17.24
N ARG A 161 -14.99 6.16 -16.74
CA ARG A 161 -13.74 5.99 -17.48
C ARG A 161 -13.48 4.50 -17.69
N ASP A 162 -13.16 4.14 -18.92
CA ASP A 162 -13.29 2.78 -19.45
C ASP A 162 -11.98 2.21 -19.99
N ARG A 163 -10.87 2.50 -19.30
CA ARG A 163 -9.57 1.93 -19.69
C ARG A 163 -9.31 0.70 -18.86
N ILE A 164 -8.86 -0.40 -19.49
CA ILE A 164 -8.39 -1.59 -18.77
C ILE A 164 -7.31 -1.22 -17.72
N SER A 165 -6.50 -0.19 -17.99
CA SER A 165 -5.51 0.32 -17.03
C SER A 165 -6.11 0.91 -15.74
N ASP A 166 -7.39 1.27 -15.73
CA ASP A 166 -8.10 1.71 -14.52
C ASP A 166 -8.42 0.54 -13.56
N LEU A 167 -8.35 -0.72 -14.01
CA LEU A 167 -8.49 -1.90 -13.17
C LEU A 167 -7.20 -2.26 -12.41
N LYS A 168 -6.05 -1.67 -12.77
CA LYS A 168 -4.75 -1.99 -12.16
C LYS A 168 -4.75 -1.79 -10.63
N PRO A 169 -5.22 -0.65 -10.07
CA PRO A 169 -5.27 -0.48 -8.61
C PRO A 169 -6.14 -1.51 -7.89
N SER A 170 -7.20 -2.00 -8.55
CA SER A 170 -8.11 -3.01 -8.01
C SER A 170 -7.44 -4.38 -7.90
N SER A 171 -6.50 -4.69 -8.79
CA SER A 171 -5.66 -5.89 -8.68
C SER A 171 -4.68 -5.82 -7.50
N ASP A 172 -4.15 -4.63 -7.18
CA ASP A 172 -3.30 -4.44 -5.98
C ASP A 172 -4.11 -4.68 -4.68
N VAL A 173 -5.40 -4.32 -4.67
CA VAL A 173 -6.31 -4.60 -3.55
C VAL A 173 -6.42 -6.11 -3.33
N ILE A 174 -6.65 -6.87 -4.41
CA ILE A 174 -6.76 -8.33 -4.34
C ILE A 174 -5.45 -8.93 -3.81
N SER A 175 -4.31 -8.53 -4.37
CA SER A 175 -3.00 -9.04 -3.94
C SER A 175 -2.70 -8.75 -2.47
N MET A 176 -3.14 -7.60 -1.94
CA MET A 176 -2.90 -7.25 -0.55
C MET A 176 -3.89 -7.92 0.43
N LEU A 177 -5.19 -7.90 0.11
CA LEU A 177 -6.24 -8.36 1.01
C LEU A 177 -6.51 -9.87 0.93
N PHE A 178 -5.97 -10.56 -0.09
CA PHE A 178 -6.01 -12.02 -0.19
C PHE A 178 -5.45 -12.71 1.06
N TRP A 179 -4.32 -12.22 1.61
CA TRP A 179 -3.63 -12.85 2.73
C TRP A 179 -4.46 -12.97 4.02
N PRO A 180 -5.05 -11.88 4.57
CA PRO A 180 -5.92 -12.01 5.74
C PRO A 180 -7.20 -12.81 5.46
N ALA A 181 -7.75 -12.76 4.23
CA ALA A 181 -8.89 -13.57 3.83
C ALA A 181 -8.57 -15.08 3.81
N ALA A 182 -7.44 -15.47 3.22
CA ALA A 182 -6.95 -16.83 3.21
C ALA A 182 -6.58 -17.34 4.62
N PHE A 183 -6.06 -16.45 5.47
CA PHE A 183 -5.74 -16.78 6.86
C PHE A 183 -7.00 -17.13 7.67
N TRP A 184 -8.09 -16.38 7.48
CA TRP A 184 -9.36 -16.72 8.11
C TRP A 184 -9.93 -18.06 7.63
N LEU A 185 -9.90 -18.32 6.32
CA LEU A 185 -10.40 -19.57 5.74
C LEU A 185 -9.66 -20.82 6.27
N THR A 186 -8.36 -20.70 6.56
CA THR A 186 -7.54 -21.79 7.12
C THR A 186 -7.70 -21.99 8.63
N ASN A 187 -8.06 -20.93 9.38
CA ASN A 187 -8.05 -20.96 10.85
C ASN A 187 -9.43 -20.82 11.49
N ARG A 188 -10.50 -20.88 10.69
CA ARG A 188 -11.86 -20.90 11.22
C ARG A 188 -12.13 -22.19 12.03
N PRO A 189 -12.91 -22.13 13.12
CA PRO A 189 -13.30 -23.33 13.86
C PRO A 189 -13.92 -24.38 12.94
N GLY A 190 -13.39 -25.61 12.97
CA GLY A 190 -13.85 -26.71 12.12
C GLY A 190 -13.26 -26.75 10.71
N ALA A 191 -12.19 -26.00 10.43
CA ALA A 191 -11.46 -26.11 9.16
C ALA A 191 -10.96 -27.55 8.90
N THR A 192 -11.12 -27.99 7.67
CA THR A 192 -10.82 -29.33 7.16
C THR A 192 -9.83 -29.27 6.00
N ARG A 193 -9.34 -30.43 5.54
CA ARG A 193 -8.51 -30.52 4.32
C ARG A 193 -9.20 -29.93 3.08
N ARG A 194 -10.55 -29.89 3.03
CA ARG A 194 -11.30 -29.28 1.93
C ARG A 194 -11.15 -27.75 1.89
N ASP A 195 -10.90 -27.12 3.04
CA ASP A 195 -10.69 -25.67 3.10
C ASP A 195 -9.37 -25.25 2.44
N TRP A 196 -8.32 -26.07 2.53
CA TRP A 196 -7.08 -25.84 1.80
C TRP A 196 -7.28 -25.90 0.28
N ILE A 197 -8.16 -26.79 -0.21
CA ILE A 197 -8.53 -26.84 -1.63
C ILE A 197 -9.34 -25.59 -1.99
N ALA A 198 -10.33 -25.20 -1.18
CA ALA A 198 -11.11 -23.99 -1.40
C ALA A 198 -10.23 -22.73 -1.47
N ILE A 199 -9.18 -22.66 -0.65
CA ILE A 199 -8.20 -21.57 -0.68
C ILE A 199 -7.32 -21.63 -1.92
N GLY A 200 -6.91 -22.82 -2.35
CA GLY A 200 -6.19 -22.98 -3.63
C GLY A 200 -7.03 -22.50 -4.81
N VAL A 201 -8.33 -22.85 -4.83
CA VAL A 201 -9.29 -22.39 -5.85
C VAL A 201 -9.53 -20.88 -5.75
N PHE A 202 -9.76 -20.36 -4.54
CA PHE A 202 -9.96 -18.93 -4.30
C PHE A 202 -8.71 -18.11 -4.70
N GLY A 203 -7.53 -18.58 -4.33
CA GLY A 203 -6.26 -17.96 -4.69
C GLY A 203 -5.98 -18.01 -6.18
N LEU A 204 -6.26 -19.13 -6.84
CA LEU A 204 -6.16 -19.23 -8.30
C LEU A 204 -7.15 -18.26 -8.97
N PHE A 205 -8.39 -18.19 -8.49
CA PHE A 205 -9.39 -17.27 -8.99
C PHE A 205 -8.94 -15.80 -8.86
N CYS A 206 -8.51 -15.39 -7.67
CA CYS A 206 -7.94 -14.06 -7.43
C CYS A 206 -6.73 -13.77 -8.33
N PHE A 207 -5.84 -14.75 -8.51
CA PHE A 207 -4.65 -14.59 -9.36
C PHE A 207 -5.03 -14.41 -10.84
N VAL A 208 -6.03 -15.14 -11.34
CA VAL A 208 -6.54 -14.98 -12.70
C VAL A 208 -7.07 -13.54 -12.92
N SER A 209 -7.85 -13.00 -11.98
CA SER A 209 -8.32 -11.61 -12.06
C SER A 209 -7.18 -10.58 -12.03
N VAL A 210 -6.17 -10.81 -11.19
CA VAL A 210 -4.93 -9.99 -11.17
C VAL A 210 -4.22 -10.05 -12.53
N VAL A 211 -4.22 -11.21 -13.20
CA VAL A 211 -3.63 -11.36 -14.52
C VAL A 211 -4.40 -10.56 -15.57
N TYR A 212 -5.73 -10.65 -15.56
CA TYR A 212 -6.60 -9.94 -16.51
C TYR A 212 -6.61 -8.43 -16.33
N ALA A 213 -6.48 -7.92 -15.11
CA ALA A 213 -6.37 -6.48 -14.84
C ALA A 213 -5.10 -5.82 -15.45
N GLY A 214 -4.16 -6.61 -16.00
CA GLY A 214 -3.01 -6.09 -16.73
C GLY A 214 -1.95 -5.39 -15.86
N GLY A 215 -2.03 -5.52 -14.54
CA GLY A 215 -1.06 -4.95 -13.60
C GLY A 215 0.16 -5.84 -13.41
N GLY A 216 1.34 -5.43 -13.92
CA GLY A 216 2.60 -6.12 -13.63
C GLY A 216 2.89 -6.15 -12.12
N THR A 217 2.75 -4.99 -11.46
CA THR A 217 2.97 -4.81 -10.01
C THR A 217 2.15 -5.79 -9.18
N ALA A 218 0.83 -5.85 -9.34
CA ALA A 218 -0.02 -6.76 -8.58
C ALA A 218 0.37 -8.25 -8.72
N LYS A 219 0.82 -8.69 -9.91
CA LYS A 219 1.27 -10.07 -10.16
C LYS A 219 2.54 -10.41 -9.36
N PHE A 220 3.54 -9.53 -9.42
CA PHE A 220 4.77 -9.69 -8.66
C PHE A 220 4.51 -9.59 -7.16
N GLY A 221 3.62 -8.69 -6.73
CA GLY A 221 3.24 -8.55 -5.33
C GLY A 221 2.60 -9.82 -4.79
N PHE A 222 1.66 -10.41 -5.54
CA PHE A 222 1.06 -11.69 -5.20
C PHE A 222 2.11 -12.80 -5.14
N GLY A 223 3.02 -12.87 -6.12
CA GLY A 223 4.10 -13.84 -6.17
C GLY A 223 5.11 -13.70 -5.02
N ALA A 224 5.51 -12.48 -4.68
CA ALA A 224 6.38 -12.18 -3.56
C ALA A 224 5.72 -12.54 -2.22
N GLY A 225 4.43 -12.24 -2.06
CA GLY A 225 3.64 -12.66 -0.92
C GLY A 225 3.55 -14.19 -0.80
N LEU A 226 3.32 -14.90 -1.91
CA LEU A 226 3.25 -16.36 -1.92
C LEU A 226 4.60 -17.00 -1.56
N ALA A 227 5.68 -16.50 -2.16
CA ALA A 227 7.03 -16.94 -1.83
C ALA A 227 7.34 -16.69 -0.34
N ALA A 228 7.03 -15.50 0.18
CA ALA A 228 7.22 -15.18 1.59
C ALA A 228 6.37 -16.09 2.50
N PHE A 229 5.11 -16.34 2.17
CA PHE A 229 4.23 -17.26 2.90
C PHE A 229 4.83 -18.67 2.97
N VAL A 230 5.17 -19.25 1.82
CA VAL A 230 5.71 -20.62 1.74
C VAL A 230 7.06 -20.72 2.46
N LEU A 231 7.98 -19.79 2.20
CA LEU A 231 9.32 -19.82 2.80
C LEU A 231 9.24 -19.63 4.32
N SER A 232 8.41 -18.71 4.81
CA SER A 232 8.26 -18.46 6.25
C SER A 232 7.47 -19.56 6.97
N TRP A 233 6.71 -20.38 6.23
CA TRP A 233 6.12 -21.60 6.76
C TRP A 233 7.17 -22.64 7.16
N PHE A 234 8.29 -22.72 6.43
CA PHE A 234 9.36 -23.67 6.74
C PHE A 234 10.52 -23.03 7.52
N TRP A 235 10.82 -21.76 7.25
CA TRP A 235 11.98 -21.05 7.79
C TRP A 235 11.64 -19.63 8.26
N PRO A 236 10.71 -19.48 9.24
CA PRO A 236 10.12 -18.18 9.59
C PRO A 236 11.14 -17.07 9.90
N ARG A 237 12.16 -17.39 10.70
CA ARG A 237 13.20 -16.42 11.10
C ARG A 237 14.14 -16.06 9.95
N VAL A 238 14.47 -17.03 9.11
CA VAL A 238 15.36 -16.82 7.96
C VAL A 238 14.65 -15.99 6.91
N THR A 239 13.39 -16.30 6.60
CA THR A 239 12.58 -15.52 5.67
C THR A 239 12.38 -14.10 6.15
N LEU A 240 12.09 -13.90 7.44
CA LEU A 240 11.95 -12.55 8.00
C LEU A 240 13.27 -11.76 7.96
N ALA A 241 14.39 -12.41 8.24
CA ALA A 241 15.71 -11.80 8.10
C ALA A 241 16.02 -11.45 6.63
N ALA A 242 15.66 -12.32 5.68
CA ALA A 242 15.82 -12.05 4.25
C ALA A 242 14.95 -10.86 3.81
N ILE A 243 13.68 -10.79 4.22
CA ILE A 243 12.80 -9.64 3.96
C ILE A 243 13.41 -8.35 4.54
N ALA A 244 13.96 -8.42 5.76
CA ALA A 244 14.61 -7.28 6.40
C ALA A 244 15.83 -6.80 5.61
N VAL A 245 16.72 -7.71 5.24
CA VAL A 245 17.94 -7.41 4.48
C VAL A 245 17.57 -6.86 3.10
N VAL A 246 16.66 -7.51 2.37
CA VAL A 246 16.22 -7.07 1.05
C VAL A 246 15.54 -5.71 1.12
N GLY A 247 14.60 -5.49 2.05
CA GLY A 247 13.90 -4.21 2.20
C GLY A 247 14.84 -3.06 2.54
N LEU A 248 15.80 -3.27 3.46
CA LEU A 248 16.81 -2.27 3.80
C LEU A 248 17.80 -2.04 2.65
N PHE A 249 18.20 -3.10 1.96
CA PHE A 249 19.06 -3.01 0.79
C PHE A 249 18.40 -2.20 -0.32
N LEU A 250 17.13 -2.49 -0.66
CA LEU A 250 16.36 -1.74 -1.65
C LEU A 250 16.25 -0.26 -1.26
N LEU A 251 16.02 0.04 0.02
CA LEU A 251 15.99 1.42 0.51
C LEU A 251 17.34 2.13 0.34
N VAL A 252 18.45 1.48 0.72
CA VAL A 252 19.80 2.08 0.63
C VAL A 252 20.25 2.26 -0.83
N VAL A 253 19.94 1.29 -1.68
CA VAL A 253 20.36 1.29 -3.09
C VAL A 253 19.46 2.14 -3.98
N ALA A 254 18.26 2.50 -3.53
CA ALA A 254 17.28 3.21 -4.35
C ALA A 254 17.83 4.44 -5.13
N PRO A 255 18.64 5.35 -4.54
CA PRO A 255 19.22 6.48 -5.27
C PRO A 255 20.13 6.09 -6.45
N PHE A 256 20.65 4.87 -6.45
CA PHE A 256 21.56 4.34 -7.47
C PHE A 256 20.90 3.28 -8.36
N ALA A 257 19.64 2.92 -8.10
CA ALA A 257 18.98 1.79 -8.73
C ALA A 257 18.87 1.92 -10.25
N GLY A 258 18.58 3.13 -10.77
CA GLY A 258 18.50 3.38 -12.21
C GLY A 258 19.85 3.19 -12.92
N LYS A 259 20.89 3.84 -12.42
CA LYS A 259 22.26 3.70 -12.95
C LYS A 259 22.75 2.25 -12.90
N LEU A 260 22.58 1.57 -11.77
CA LEU A 260 22.95 0.16 -11.63
C LEU A 260 22.14 -0.73 -12.59
N GLY A 261 20.85 -0.44 -12.78
CA GLY A 261 20.01 -1.12 -13.76
C GLY A 261 20.56 -0.98 -15.18
N ASN A 262 20.90 0.25 -15.59
CA ASN A 262 21.46 0.54 -16.91
C ASN A 262 22.86 -0.07 -17.13
N ASP A 263 23.71 -0.06 -16.11
CA ASP A 263 25.08 -0.57 -16.20
C ASP A 263 25.16 -2.11 -16.14
N ILE A 264 24.31 -2.76 -15.32
CA ILE A 264 24.38 -4.21 -15.04
C ILE A 264 23.45 -5.02 -15.94
N VAL A 265 22.22 -4.53 -16.17
CA VAL A 265 21.20 -5.29 -16.90
C VAL A 265 21.42 -5.09 -18.39
N SER A 266 21.84 -6.16 -19.08
CA SER A 266 22.05 -6.11 -20.53
C SER A 266 20.81 -5.60 -21.29
N THR A 267 21.04 -4.89 -22.39
CA THR A 267 19.98 -4.36 -23.25
C THR A 267 19.03 -5.45 -23.76
N GLN A 268 19.51 -6.67 -23.94
CA GLN A 268 18.68 -7.82 -24.35
C GLN A 268 17.69 -8.22 -23.25
N VAL A 269 18.11 -8.20 -21.98
CA VAL A 269 17.23 -8.48 -20.83
C VAL A 269 16.24 -7.33 -20.63
N GLN A 270 16.68 -6.08 -20.76
CA GLN A 270 15.78 -4.92 -20.70
C GLN A 270 14.68 -5.02 -21.77
N ARG A 271 15.06 -5.29 -23.02
CA ARG A 271 14.09 -5.51 -24.10
C ARG A 271 13.15 -6.67 -23.81
N TRP A 272 13.62 -7.78 -23.23
CA TRP A 272 12.75 -8.90 -22.87
C TRP A 272 11.67 -8.47 -21.87
N PHE A 273 12.04 -7.72 -20.84
CA PHE A 273 11.09 -7.14 -19.90
C PHE A 273 10.14 -6.15 -20.57
N ASP A 274 10.61 -5.32 -21.50
CA ASP A 274 9.76 -4.39 -22.24
C ASP A 274 8.71 -5.12 -23.08
N HIS A 275 9.09 -6.22 -23.77
CA HIS A 275 8.15 -7.08 -24.51
C HIS A 275 7.12 -7.77 -23.60
N ALA A 276 7.45 -7.95 -22.31
CA ALA A 276 6.53 -8.47 -21.31
C ALA A 276 5.59 -7.38 -20.73
N ASN A 277 5.52 -6.18 -21.34
CA ASN A 277 4.79 -5.01 -20.86
C ASN A 277 5.25 -4.56 -19.46
N MET A 278 6.54 -4.69 -19.16
CA MET A 278 7.12 -4.30 -17.86
C MET A 278 7.93 -3.01 -17.92
N HIS A 279 8.10 -2.39 -19.08
CA HIS A 279 8.67 -1.05 -19.26
C HIS A 279 9.96 -0.82 -18.44
N ALA A 280 10.86 -1.80 -18.44
CA ALA A 280 12.04 -1.81 -17.60
C ALA A 280 13.06 -0.75 -18.02
N SER A 281 13.26 -0.56 -19.34
CA SER A 281 14.17 0.46 -19.87
C SER A 281 13.72 1.88 -19.49
N GLU A 282 12.42 2.18 -19.67
CA GLU A 282 11.82 3.45 -19.27
C GLU A 282 11.93 3.69 -17.76
N ARG A 283 11.72 2.65 -16.94
CA ARG A 283 11.86 2.74 -15.48
C ARG A 283 13.29 3.01 -15.05
N PHE A 284 14.29 2.36 -15.62
CA PHE A 284 15.69 2.61 -15.26
C PHE A 284 16.12 4.04 -15.60
N LEU A 285 15.69 4.56 -16.75
CA LEU A 285 15.91 5.96 -17.12
C LEU A 285 15.26 6.91 -16.08
N ILE A 286 13.99 6.69 -15.73
CA ILE A 286 13.29 7.49 -14.70
C ILE A 286 14.02 7.40 -13.36
N TRP A 287 14.42 6.20 -12.94
CA TRP A 287 15.11 5.98 -11.66
C TRP A 287 16.50 6.63 -11.63
N GLU A 288 17.19 6.69 -12.77
CA GLU A 288 18.49 7.34 -12.86
C GLU A 288 18.37 8.84 -12.71
N VAL A 289 17.39 9.46 -13.38
CA VAL A 289 17.12 10.90 -13.27
C VAL A 289 16.72 11.28 -11.84
N PHE A 290 15.73 10.60 -11.25
CA PHE A 290 15.33 10.87 -9.87
C PHE A 290 16.43 10.48 -8.86
N GLY A 291 17.26 9.48 -9.15
CA GLY A 291 18.42 9.10 -8.34
C GLY A 291 19.49 10.20 -8.31
N ALA A 292 19.74 10.84 -9.45
CA ALA A 292 20.62 12.00 -9.54
C ALA A 292 20.08 13.19 -8.72
N ASP A 293 18.76 13.40 -8.70
CA ASP A 293 18.13 14.46 -7.88
C ASP A 293 18.42 14.31 -6.38
N VAL A 294 18.46 13.08 -5.88
CA VAL A 294 18.79 12.81 -4.47
C VAL A 294 20.18 13.37 -4.12
N ALA A 295 21.13 13.39 -5.06
CA ALA A 295 22.47 13.92 -4.82
C ALA A 295 22.48 15.44 -4.61
N PHE A 296 21.50 16.18 -5.16
CA PHE A 296 21.39 17.64 -4.98
C PHE A 296 20.73 18.02 -3.65
N HIS A 297 19.77 17.21 -3.17
CA HIS A 297 19.08 17.44 -1.89
C HIS A 297 19.16 16.25 -0.93
N PRO A 298 20.38 15.79 -0.55
CA PRO A 298 20.56 14.49 0.10
C PRO A 298 20.02 14.43 1.53
N LEU A 299 19.92 15.58 2.22
CA LEU A 299 19.53 15.60 3.63
C LEU A 299 18.01 15.61 3.83
N LEU A 300 17.33 16.56 3.19
CA LEU A 300 15.90 16.85 3.41
C LEU A 300 15.02 16.56 2.19
N GLY A 301 15.61 16.25 1.04
CA GLY A 301 14.87 16.11 -0.23
C GLY A 301 14.18 17.40 -0.67
N HIS A 302 13.21 17.25 -1.57
CA HIS A 302 12.50 18.36 -2.22
C HIS A 302 11.19 18.78 -1.54
N GLY A 303 10.73 18.05 -0.53
CA GLY A 303 9.43 18.26 0.11
C GLY A 303 8.48 17.08 -0.08
N PHE A 304 7.58 16.86 0.88
CA PHE A 304 6.68 15.71 0.87
C PHE A 304 5.65 15.80 -0.27
N GLY A 305 5.48 14.73 -1.04
CA GLY A 305 4.48 14.61 -2.10
C GLY A 305 4.80 15.30 -3.43
N VAL A 306 6.00 15.89 -3.59
CA VAL A 306 6.31 16.78 -4.72
C VAL A 306 6.99 16.10 -5.90
N SER A 307 7.21 14.79 -5.90
CA SER A 307 7.95 14.13 -6.99
C SER A 307 7.42 14.44 -8.39
N ARG A 308 6.09 14.62 -8.52
CA ARG A 308 5.45 15.02 -9.78
C ARG A 308 5.76 16.48 -10.14
N SER A 309 5.90 17.37 -9.17
CA SER A 309 6.17 18.78 -9.44
C SER A 309 7.58 19.03 -9.98
N ILE A 310 8.56 18.15 -9.69
CA ILE A 310 9.98 18.31 -10.06
C ILE A 310 10.16 18.51 -11.58
N TYR A 311 9.43 17.76 -12.40
CA TYR A 311 9.60 17.73 -13.87
C TYR A 311 8.31 18.11 -14.64
N SER A 312 7.36 18.77 -13.98
CA SER A 312 6.09 19.15 -14.62
C SER A 312 6.29 20.20 -15.74
N ALA A 313 5.66 19.96 -16.89
CA ALA A 313 5.72 20.82 -18.07
C ALA A 313 5.06 22.18 -17.77
N GLY A 314 5.89 23.16 -17.40
CA GLY A 314 5.45 24.47 -16.91
C GLY A 314 6.52 25.17 -16.07
N ALA A 315 7.45 24.41 -15.47
CA ALA A 315 8.77 24.95 -15.18
C ALA A 315 9.43 25.25 -16.53
N ASP A 316 9.76 26.51 -16.81
CA ASP A 316 10.32 26.97 -18.08
C ASP A 316 11.23 25.90 -18.68
N SER A 317 10.86 25.39 -19.85
CA SER A 317 11.55 24.28 -20.53
C SER A 317 12.99 24.60 -20.97
N GLN A 318 13.55 25.73 -20.51
CA GLN A 318 14.94 26.14 -20.63
C GLN A 318 15.68 26.24 -19.29
N THR A 319 15.01 25.93 -18.17
CA THR A 319 15.53 26.17 -16.82
C THR A 319 15.29 24.99 -15.88
N VAL A 320 15.51 23.76 -16.35
CA VAL A 320 15.87 22.64 -15.44
C VAL A 320 17.34 22.82 -15.06
N TYR A 321 17.64 23.96 -14.46
CA TYR A 321 18.82 24.20 -13.64
C TYR A 321 18.29 24.54 -12.26
N VAL A 322 18.17 23.53 -11.40
CA VAL A 322 18.23 23.84 -9.98
C VAL A 322 19.67 24.23 -9.69
N SER A 323 19.93 25.54 -9.84
CA SER A 323 21.19 26.16 -9.48
C SER A 323 21.34 26.11 -7.96
N PHE A 324 22.09 25.13 -7.47
CA PHE A 324 22.87 25.27 -6.24
C PHE A 324 24.33 24.96 -6.55
N GLY A 325 25.07 26.00 -6.93
CA GLY A 325 26.47 26.21 -6.54
C GLY A 325 27.51 25.12 -6.80
N GLY A 326 27.36 24.28 -7.82
CA GLY A 326 28.39 23.32 -8.22
C GLY A 326 28.30 23.00 -9.70
N LYS A 327 29.42 23.08 -10.43
CA LYS A 327 29.48 22.61 -11.83
C LYS A 327 29.25 21.09 -11.82
N PRO A 328 28.24 20.57 -12.55
CA PRO A 328 28.03 19.13 -12.61
C PRO A 328 29.22 18.46 -13.31
N THR A 329 29.72 17.38 -12.72
CA THR A 329 30.76 16.51 -13.31
C THR A 329 30.17 15.50 -14.31
N TYR A 330 28.85 15.50 -14.53
CA TYR A 330 28.13 14.64 -15.48
C TYR A 330 27.04 15.46 -16.19
N ASP A 331 27.02 15.46 -17.53
CA ASP A 331 26.02 16.19 -18.31
C ASP A 331 24.75 15.34 -18.45
N PHE A 332 23.76 15.59 -17.58
CA PHE A 332 22.46 14.91 -17.60
C PHE A 332 21.52 15.41 -18.71
N ARG A 333 21.91 16.42 -19.49
CA ARG A 333 21.06 17.00 -20.54
C ARG A 333 20.53 15.98 -21.56
N PRO A 334 21.29 14.96 -22.02
CA PRO A 334 20.75 13.98 -22.96
C PRO A 334 19.59 13.18 -22.35
N HIS A 335 19.78 12.63 -21.15
CA HIS A 335 18.79 11.75 -20.51
C HIS A 335 17.58 12.51 -19.96
N VAL A 336 17.78 13.75 -19.48
CA VAL A 336 16.68 14.63 -19.11
C VAL A 336 15.92 15.08 -20.35
N ALA A 337 16.60 15.34 -21.48
CA ALA A 337 15.91 15.61 -22.75
C ALA A 337 15.10 14.39 -23.20
N ASP A 338 15.63 13.17 -23.10
CA ASP A 338 14.91 11.93 -23.43
C ASP A 338 13.68 11.75 -22.53
N VAL A 339 13.80 11.99 -21.21
CA VAL A 339 12.65 11.94 -20.28
C VAL A 339 11.65 13.05 -20.58
N LEU A 340 12.09 14.29 -20.84
CA LEU A 340 11.20 15.41 -21.16
C LEU A 340 10.53 15.24 -22.53
N GLU A 341 11.22 14.64 -23.50
CA GLU A 341 10.68 14.26 -24.80
C GLU A 341 9.66 13.15 -24.64
N TRP A 342 9.96 12.10 -23.88
CA TRP A 342 8.99 11.05 -23.51
C TRP A 342 7.77 11.64 -22.81
N VAL A 343 7.96 12.56 -21.85
CA VAL A 343 6.84 13.28 -21.22
C VAL A 343 6.03 14.02 -22.27
N ARG A 344 6.66 14.74 -23.21
CA ARG A 344 5.93 15.47 -24.27
C ARG A 344 5.22 14.57 -25.27
N THR A 345 5.81 13.42 -25.61
CA THR A 345 5.40 12.58 -26.76
C THR A 345 4.67 11.31 -26.37
N GLY A 346 4.67 10.93 -25.08
CA GLY A 346 4.11 9.66 -24.60
C GLY A 346 2.64 9.48 -24.94
N GLU A 347 2.19 8.23 -25.03
CA GLU A 347 0.87 7.78 -25.52
C GLU A 347 -0.35 8.46 -24.86
N ASN A 348 -0.16 9.14 -23.72
CA ASN A 348 -1.19 9.91 -23.01
C ASN A 348 -1.14 11.44 -23.25
N GLY A 349 -0.31 11.93 -24.18
CA GLY A 349 -0.26 13.34 -24.61
C GLY A 349 0.18 14.32 -23.52
N GLY A 350 1.30 14.06 -22.83
CA GLY A 350 1.85 15.00 -21.85
C GLY A 350 1.17 15.04 -20.48
N ARG A 351 0.23 14.14 -20.19
CA ARG A 351 -0.59 14.21 -18.96
C ARG A 351 -0.05 13.43 -17.76
N ASP A 352 0.80 12.42 -17.99
CA ASP A 352 1.44 11.70 -16.89
C ASP A 352 2.78 12.35 -16.56
N VAL A 353 2.70 13.35 -15.68
CA VAL A 353 3.89 13.98 -15.11
C VAL A 353 4.73 12.90 -14.40
N PRO A 354 6.03 12.76 -14.73
CA PRO A 354 6.82 11.62 -14.31
C PRO A 354 6.97 11.63 -12.78
N HIS A 355 6.91 10.44 -12.20
CA HIS A 355 7.27 10.20 -10.82
C HIS A 355 8.11 8.93 -10.75
N PRO A 356 8.83 8.66 -9.65
CA PRO A 356 9.85 7.61 -9.63
C PRO A 356 9.36 6.19 -9.94
N HIS A 357 8.05 5.88 -9.90
CA HIS A 357 7.53 4.51 -9.95
C HIS A 357 8.24 3.50 -9.02
N ASN A 358 8.89 4.03 -7.98
CA ASN A 358 9.68 3.31 -6.99
C ASN A 358 9.60 4.10 -5.69
N GLY A 359 8.87 3.55 -4.74
CA GLY A 359 8.60 4.12 -3.44
C GLY A 359 9.85 4.35 -2.59
N PHE A 360 10.82 3.44 -2.67
CA PHE A 360 12.09 3.62 -1.97
C PHE A 360 12.82 4.84 -2.48
N LEU A 361 12.88 5.01 -3.80
CA LEU A 361 13.47 6.20 -4.42
C LEU A 361 12.66 7.45 -4.12
N GLN A 362 11.33 7.37 -4.15
CA GLN A 362 10.45 8.48 -3.81
C GLN A 362 10.67 9.01 -2.38
N ILE A 363 10.92 8.12 -1.40
CA ILE A 363 11.29 8.52 -0.03
C ILE A 363 12.55 9.39 -0.06
N TRP A 364 13.59 8.95 -0.77
CA TRP A 364 14.83 9.71 -0.88
C TRP A 364 14.64 11.07 -1.57
N VAL A 365 13.95 11.09 -2.71
CA VAL A 365 13.70 12.32 -3.49
C VAL A 365 12.96 13.36 -2.64
N GLU A 366 11.93 12.94 -1.92
CA GLU A 366 11.03 13.88 -1.23
C GLU A 366 11.49 14.26 0.17
N SER A 367 12.24 13.38 0.85
CA SER A 367 12.57 13.55 2.27
C SER A 367 14.04 13.29 2.63
N GLY A 368 14.89 12.98 1.64
CA GLY A 368 16.32 12.74 1.81
C GLY A 368 16.65 11.58 2.75
N VAL A 369 17.87 11.59 3.25
CA VAL A 369 18.36 10.61 4.22
C VAL A 369 17.55 10.63 5.51
N LEU A 370 17.01 11.79 5.91
CA LEU A 370 16.22 11.91 7.13
C LEU A 370 14.96 11.05 7.04
N GLY A 371 14.20 11.16 5.95
CA GLY A 371 13.03 10.31 5.75
C GLY A 371 13.38 8.85 5.53
N ALA A 372 14.48 8.54 4.82
CA ALA A 372 14.95 7.17 4.68
C ALA A 372 15.26 6.52 6.04
N LEU A 373 15.90 7.25 6.96
CA LEU A 373 16.17 6.76 8.33
C LEU A 373 14.89 6.54 9.14
N VAL A 374 13.91 7.44 9.04
CA VAL A 374 12.61 7.29 9.72
C VAL A 374 11.87 6.06 9.19
N VAL A 375 11.84 5.87 7.87
CA VAL A 375 11.22 4.69 7.25
C VAL A 375 11.95 3.41 7.63
N ALA A 376 13.29 3.40 7.63
CA ALA A 376 14.08 2.24 8.06
C ALA A 376 13.79 1.87 9.53
N ALA A 377 13.67 2.87 10.41
CA ALA A 377 13.32 2.65 11.82
C ALA A 377 11.91 2.07 11.96
N LEU A 378 10.92 2.62 11.26
CA LEU A 378 9.55 2.11 11.24
C LEU A 378 9.48 0.67 10.71
N PHE A 379 10.19 0.40 9.61
CA PHE A 379 10.30 -0.93 9.03
C PHE A 379 10.90 -1.94 10.03
N GLY A 380 11.96 -1.56 10.73
CA GLY A 380 12.54 -2.36 11.81
C GLY A 380 11.58 -2.63 12.97
N LEU A 381 10.75 -1.65 13.35
CA LEU A 381 9.73 -1.84 14.38
C LEU A 381 8.62 -2.81 13.94
N VAL A 382 8.19 -2.74 12.67
CA VAL A 382 7.23 -3.68 12.08
C VAL A 382 7.81 -5.10 12.07
N LEU A 383 9.05 -5.27 11.60
CA LEU A 383 9.74 -6.57 11.60
C LEU A 383 9.85 -7.16 13.02
N ARG A 384 10.14 -6.34 14.03
CA ARG A 384 10.18 -6.78 15.44
C ARG A 384 8.81 -7.26 15.94
N ARG A 385 7.71 -6.66 15.47
CA ARG A 385 6.35 -7.13 15.79
C ARG A 385 6.07 -8.46 15.12
N ILE A 386 6.38 -8.59 13.83
CA ILE A 386 6.18 -9.84 13.07
C ILE A 386 7.04 -10.98 13.66
N ALA A 387 8.26 -10.70 14.11
CA ALA A 387 9.16 -11.68 14.73
C ALA A 387 8.62 -12.30 16.03
N LYS A 388 7.66 -11.63 16.70
CA LYS A 388 7.00 -12.16 17.90
C LYS A 388 5.84 -13.10 17.57
N LEU A 389 5.32 -13.05 16.35
CA LEU A 389 4.24 -13.92 15.93
C LEU A 389 4.73 -15.37 15.79
N ARG A 390 3.83 -16.32 16.01
CA ARG A 390 4.04 -17.74 15.73
C ARG A 390 3.20 -18.16 14.54
N GLN A 391 3.45 -19.36 14.02
CA GLN A 391 2.55 -19.95 13.03
C GLN A 391 1.17 -20.19 13.65
N PRO A 392 0.08 -20.01 12.89
CA PRO A 392 0.05 -19.69 11.46
C PRO A 392 0.07 -18.18 11.12
N ALA A 393 0.14 -17.27 12.10
CA ALA A 393 0.07 -15.83 11.89
C ALA A 393 1.33 -15.22 11.24
N LEU A 394 2.53 -15.68 11.64
CA LEU A 394 3.79 -15.13 11.11
C LEU A 394 3.89 -15.23 9.58
N PRO A 395 3.60 -16.38 8.95
CA PRO A 395 3.69 -16.48 7.49
C PRO A 395 2.77 -15.52 6.72
N VAL A 396 1.58 -15.28 7.26
CA VAL A 396 0.61 -14.34 6.68
C VAL A 396 1.10 -12.90 6.81
N ALA A 397 1.63 -12.52 7.98
CA ALA A 397 2.24 -11.21 8.16
C ALA A 397 3.45 -10.99 7.25
N ALA A 398 4.29 -12.01 7.06
CA ALA A 398 5.42 -11.97 6.13
C ALA A 398 4.95 -11.81 4.67
N ALA A 399 3.84 -12.47 4.29
CA ALA A 399 3.25 -12.36 2.95
C ALA A 399 2.69 -10.97 2.67
N ILE A 400 1.95 -10.38 3.63
CA ILE A 400 1.45 -8.99 3.55
C ILE A 400 2.63 -8.02 3.40
N LEU A 401 3.68 -8.18 4.22
CA LEU A 401 4.85 -7.30 4.18
C LEU A 401 5.59 -7.43 2.84
N ALA A 402 5.83 -8.65 2.35
CA ALA A 402 6.51 -8.87 1.09
C ALA A 402 5.70 -8.32 -0.10
N THR A 403 4.37 -8.49 -0.09
CA THR A 403 3.47 -7.91 -1.09
C THR A 403 3.56 -6.38 -1.08
N ALA A 404 3.56 -5.75 0.09
CA ALA A 404 3.68 -4.30 0.23
C ALA A 404 5.03 -3.76 -0.26
N LEU A 405 6.14 -4.44 0.07
CA LEU A 405 7.48 -4.04 -0.37
C LEU A 405 7.64 -4.15 -1.88
N GLU A 406 7.10 -5.21 -2.49
CA GLU A 406 7.12 -5.39 -3.93
C GLU A 406 6.30 -4.28 -4.63
N ILE A 407 5.07 -4.02 -4.18
CA ILE A 407 4.23 -2.98 -4.78
C ILE A 407 4.90 -1.60 -4.63
N CYS A 408 5.55 -1.36 -3.49
CA CYS A 408 6.37 -0.16 -3.30
C CYS A 408 7.56 -0.08 -4.27
N LEU A 409 8.14 -1.18 -4.73
CA LEU A 409 9.32 -1.16 -5.59
C LEU A 409 8.99 -0.75 -7.03
N VAL A 410 7.87 -1.20 -7.60
CA VAL A 410 7.57 -1.06 -9.04
C VAL A 410 6.17 -0.50 -9.35
N GLY A 411 5.48 0.02 -8.33
CA GLY A 411 4.11 0.48 -8.45
C GLY A 411 3.96 1.96 -8.81
N PHE A 412 3.10 2.61 -8.03
CA PHE A 412 2.66 3.98 -8.20
C PHE A 412 3.20 4.86 -7.06
N GLY A 413 2.91 6.17 -7.07
CA GLY A 413 3.38 7.06 -5.99
C GLY A 413 2.89 6.61 -4.61
N ILE A 414 3.81 6.36 -3.67
CA ILE A 414 3.52 5.68 -2.39
C ILE A 414 2.62 6.48 -1.43
N TRP A 415 2.46 7.77 -1.65
CA TRP A 415 1.58 8.64 -0.86
C TRP A 415 0.14 8.69 -1.37
N GLN A 416 -0.22 7.84 -2.32
CA GLN A 416 -1.61 7.79 -2.78
C GLN A 416 -2.52 7.30 -1.66
N ALA A 417 -3.53 8.10 -1.35
CA ALA A 417 -4.50 7.86 -0.28
C ALA A 417 -5.14 6.46 -0.36
N TRP A 418 -5.48 6.00 -1.57
CA TRP A 418 -6.12 4.69 -1.77
C TRP A 418 -5.20 3.53 -1.40
N TRP A 419 -3.90 3.65 -1.62
CA TRP A 419 -2.93 2.63 -1.27
C TRP A 419 -2.73 2.53 0.23
N ILE A 420 -2.57 3.69 0.88
CA ILE A 420 -2.50 3.77 2.35
C ILE A 420 -3.75 3.13 2.96
N ALA A 421 -4.94 3.40 2.41
CA ALA A 421 -6.17 2.78 2.85
C ALA A 421 -6.15 1.25 2.74
N ILE A 422 -5.63 0.68 1.65
CA ILE A 422 -5.52 -0.78 1.47
C ILE A 422 -4.51 -1.40 2.44
N VAL A 423 -3.35 -0.76 2.66
CA VAL A 423 -2.34 -1.25 3.62
C VAL A 423 -2.92 -1.28 5.03
N PHE A 424 -3.62 -0.21 5.45
CA PHE A 424 -4.35 -0.21 6.72
C PHE A 424 -5.39 -1.32 6.75
N SER A 425 -6.12 -1.50 5.65
CA SER A 425 -7.18 -2.51 5.56
C SER A 425 -6.63 -3.92 5.77
N ALA A 426 -5.51 -4.24 5.14
CA ALA A 426 -4.84 -5.53 5.28
C ALA A 426 -4.39 -5.81 6.72
N VAL A 427 -3.79 -4.81 7.36
CA VAL A 427 -3.33 -4.92 8.76
C VAL A 427 -4.51 -5.09 9.72
N ILE A 428 -5.57 -4.29 9.57
CA ILE A 428 -6.76 -4.39 10.42
C ILE A 428 -7.44 -5.75 10.24
N TRP A 429 -7.63 -6.21 9.00
CA TRP A 429 -8.21 -7.53 8.76
C TRP A 429 -7.34 -8.65 9.34
N PHE A 430 -6.03 -8.57 9.17
CA PHE A 430 -5.08 -9.51 9.78
C PHE A 430 -5.25 -9.57 11.31
N GLU A 431 -5.34 -8.42 11.98
CA GLU A 431 -5.58 -8.33 13.42
C GLU A 431 -6.95 -8.90 13.84
N ILE A 432 -8.01 -8.67 13.06
CA ILE A 432 -9.35 -9.20 13.33
C ILE A 432 -9.33 -10.73 13.34
N VAL A 433 -8.69 -11.33 12.34
CA VAL A 433 -8.75 -12.79 12.10
C VAL A 433 -7.74 -13.59 12.91
N GLN A 434 -6.83 -12.93 13.64
CA GLN A 434 -5.93 -13.62 14.57
C GLN A 434 -6.71 -14.34 15.69
N PRO A 435 -6.30 -15.58 16.07
CA PRO A 435 -6.84 -16.28 17.23
C PRO A 435 -6.67 -15.46 18.51
N GLN A 436 -7.63 -15.56 19.45
CA GLN A 436 -7.59 -14.83 20.73
C GLN A 436 -6.34 -15.16 21.56
N ASP A 437 -5.89 -16.42 21.58
CA ASP A 437 -4.67 -16.83 22.29
C ASP A 437 -3.40 -16.13 21.79
N ALA A 438 -3.37 -15.70 20.51
CA ALA A 438 -2.25 -14.95 19.93
C ALA A 438 -2.30 -13.45 20.29
N LYS A 439 -3.48 -12.91 20.64
CA LYS A 439 -3.65 -11.51 21.04
C LYS A 439 -3.15 -11.27 22.46
N ASP A 440 -3.30 -12.25 23.35
CA ASP A 440 -2.90 -12.17 24.76
C ASP A 440 -1.38 -12.25 24.97
N GLU A 441 -0.62 -12.88 24.05
CA GLU A 441 0.86 -12.89 24.09
C GLU A 441 1.50 -11.58 23.54
N MET A 442 0.70 -10.73 22.88
CA MET A 442 1.21 -9.54 22.15
C MET A 442 1.05 -8.21 22.90
N HIS A 443 0.17 -8.19 23.90
CA HIS A 443 -0.02 -7.09 24.86
C HIS A 443 0.89 -7.26 26.07
#